data_AF-A0A925K5L5-F1
#
_entry.id   AF-A0A925K5L5-F1
#
_cell.length_a   1.000
_cell.length_b   1.000
_cell.length_c   1.000
_cell.angle_alpha   90.00
_cell.angle_beta   90.00
_cell.angle_gamma   90.00
#
_symmetry.space_group_name_H-M   'P 1'
#
loop_
_entity.id
_entity.type
_entity.pdbx_description
1 polymer ?
#
loop_
_entity_poly.entity_id
_entity_poly.type
_entity_poly.pdbx_seq_one_letter_code
_entity_poly.pdbx_strand_id
1 'polypeptide(L)'
;MLSTQLSCTVHFLSKIINEQFGKNFFDYINAYRVGYFIQLAQKPASDQYTILSLAFESGFNSKSTFNHSFKKMTDKTPSQYLKELAQKEDESK
;
A
#
# COMPACT_ATOMS: atom_id res chain seq x y z
N MET A 1 10.42 3.51 19.59
CA MET A 1 10.41 2.05 19.83
C MET A 1 9.05 1.37 19.61
N LEU A 2 7.92 2.07 19.44
CA LEU A 2 6.62 1.41 19.17
C LEU A 2 6.49 0.80 17.75
N SER A 3 7.10 1.42 16.74
CA SER A 3 7.00 0.98 15.34
C SER A 3 7.50 -0.45 15.12
N THR A 4 8.63 -0.82 15.74
CA THR A 4 9.28 -2.13 15.52
C THR A 4 8.46 -3.31 16.06
N GLN A 5 7.76 -3.13 17.18
CA GLN A 5 6.88 -4.16 17.75
C GLN A 5 5.63 -4.38 16.87
N LEU A 6 5.06 -3.30 16.34
CA LEU A 6 3.93 -3.35 15.41
C LEU A 6 4.32 -4.06 14.10
N SER A 7 5.48 -3.75 13.51
CA SER A 7 5.95 -4.41 12.29
C SER A 7 6.05 -5.92 12.45
N CYS A 8 6.65 -6.39 13.55
CA CYS A 8 6.78 -7.83 13.82
C CYS A 8 5.42 -8.51 13.99
N THR A 9 4.49 -7.84 14.67
CA THR A 9 3.13 -8.36 14.90
C THR A 9 2.32 -8.41 13.60
N VAL A 10 2.51 -7.46 12.67
CA VAL A 10 1.84 -7.46 11.36
C VAL A 10 2.35 -8.58 10.46
N HIS A 11 3.66 -8.84 10.45
CA HIS A 11 4.24 -10.00 9.75
C HIS A 11 3.70 -11.31 10.32
N PHE A 12 3.65 -11.42 11.64
CA PHE A 12 3.18 -12.61 12.34
C PHE A 12 1.68 -12.85 12.14
N LEU A 13 0.86 -11.80 12.26
CA LEU A 13 -0.57 -11.85 11.96
C LEU A 13 -0.82 -12.22 10.51
N SER A 14 -0.13 -11.59 9.56
CA SER A 14 -0.28 -11.92 8.13
C SER A 14 0.08 -13.39 7.87
N LYS A 15 1.07 -13.94 8.59
CA LYS A 15 1.45 -15.35 8.48
C LYS A 15 0.37 -16.29 9.02
N ILE A 16 -0.11 -16.07 10.24
CA ILE A 16 -1.17 -16.88 10.85
C ILE A 16 -2.45 -16.84 10.02
N ILE A 17 -2.80 -15.66 9.52
CA ILE A 17 -3.97 -15.43 8.69
C ILE A 17 -3.82 -16.13 7.33
N ASN A 18 -2.65 -16.08 6.71
CA ASN A 18 -2.39 -16.81 5.47
C ASN A 18 -2.50 -18.33 5.64
N GLU A 19 -2.09 -18.85 6.79
CA GLU A 19 -2.17 -20.28 7.13
C GLU A 19 -3.61 -20.74 7.40
N GLN A 20 -4.49 -19.85 7.88
CA GLN A 20 -5.86 -20.21 8.31
C GLN A 20 -6.98 -19.79 7.33
N PHE A 21 -6.81 -18.70 6.57
CA PHE A 21 -7.92 -18.06 5.83
C PHE A 21 -7.74 -17.93 4.31
N GLY A 22 -6.62 -18.41 3.75
CA GLY A 22 -6.42 -18.65 2.31
C GLY A 22 -7.02 -17.63 1.32
N LYS A 23 -6.19 -16.70 0.82
CA LYS A 23 -6.47 -15.71 -0.26
C LYS A 23 -7.57 -14.67 0.01
N ASN A 24 -8.77 -15.04 0.48
CA ASN A 24 -9.89 -14.09 0.61
C ASN A 24 -9.64 -13.00 1.68
N PHE A 25 -9.17 -13.38 2.87
CA PHE A 25 -8.86 -12.39 3.90
C PHE A 25 -7.64 -11.54 3.52
N PHE A 26 -6.68 -12.13 2.82
CA PHE A 26 -5.49 -11.42 2.36
C PHE A 26 -5.84 -10.35 1.32
N ASP A 27 -6.72 -10.69 0.38
CA ASP A 27 -7.26 -9.73 -0.59
C ASP A 27 -8.02 -8.61 0.11
N TYR A 28 -8.83 -8.94 1.12
CA TYR A 28 -9.55 -7.96 1.93
C TYR A 28 -8.60 -6.97 2.61
N ILE A 29 -7.62 -7.45 3.39
CA ILE A 29 -6.65 -6.57 4.08
C ILE A 29 -5.83 -5.76 3.07
N ASN A 30 -5.39 -6.38 1.97
CA ASN A 30 -4.61 -5.67 0.98
C ASN A 30 -5.40 -4.57 0.29
N ALA A 31 -6.72 -4.71 0.13
CA ALA A 31 -7.56 -3.63 -0.37
C ALA A 31 -7.51 -2.41 0.57
N TYR A 32 -7.60 -2.64 1.90
CA TYR A 32 -7.41 -1.56 2.88
C TYR A 32 -6.01 -0.94 2.82
N ARG A 33 -4.96 -1.77 2.70
CA ARG A 33 -3.58 -1.28 2.58
C ARG A 33 -3.35 -0.45 1.33
N VAL A 34 -3.92 -0.83 0.18
CA VAL A 34 -3.87 -0.05 -1.06
C VAL A 34 -4.62 1.27 -0.89
N GLY A 35 -5.80 1.27 -0.26
CA GLY A 35 -6.52 2.50 0.06
C GLY A 35 -5.71 3.46 0.93
N TYR A 36 -5.06 2.95 1.96
CA TYR A 36 -4.19 3.75 2.82
C TYR A 36 -2.93 4.27 2.10
N PHE A 37 -2.34 3.46 1.21
CA PHE A 37 -1.26 3.91 0.32
C PHE A 37 -1.70 5.11 -0.52
N ILE A 38 -2.89 5.07 -1.11
CA ILE A 38 -3.42 6.17 -1.93
C ILE A 38 -3.59 7.44 -1.07
N GLN A 39 -4.10 7.30 0.15
CA GLN A 39 -4.21 8.44 1.08
C GLN A 39 -2.86 9.04 1.47
N LEU A 40 -1.84 8.20 1.71
CA LEU A 40 -0.49 8.66 1.99
C LEU A 40 0.14 9.35 0.78
N ALA A 41 -0.07 8.80 -0.41
CA ALA A 41 0.41 9.31 -1.68
C ALA A 41 -0.19 10.68 -2.07
N GLN A 42 -1.37 11.03 -1.56
CA GLN A 42 -2.02 12.33 -1.81
C GLN A 42 -1.57 13.42 -0.83
N LYS A 43 -0.78 13.10 0.20
CA LYS A 43 -0.30 14.12 1.14
C LYS A 43 0.88 14.87 0.52
N PRO A 44 0.92 16.21 0.60
CA PRO A 44 2.01 17.01 0.02
C PRO A 44 3.41 16.72 0.58
N ALA A 45 3.51 15.99 1.70
CA ALA A 45 4.77 15.49 2.25
C ALA A 45 5.30 14.22 1.55
N SER A 46 4.56 13.64 0.59
CA SER A 46 4.92 12.40 -0.09
C SER A 46 6.09 12.54 -1.06
N ASP A 47 6.42 13.75 -1.52
CA ASP A 47 7.51 14.00 -2.47
C ASP A 47 8.88 13.57 -1.96
N GLN A 48 9.03 13.39 -0.64
CA GLN A 48 10.27 12.91 -0.02
C GLN A 48 10.33 11.39 0.14
N TYR A 49 9.24 10.67 -0.14
CA TYR A 49 9.13 9.24 0.08
C TYR A 49 9.03 8.48 -1.25
N THR A 50 9.84 7.42 -1.39
CA THR A 50 9.71 6.54 -2.56
C THR A 50 8.38 5.78 -2.50
N ILE A 51 7.84 5.39 -3.66
CA ILE A 51 6.67 4.49 -3.78
C ILE A 51 6.82 3.27 -2.88
N LEU A 52 8.05 2.74 -2.80
CA LEU A 52 8.35 1.57 -2.00
C LEU A 52 8.29 1.87 -0.49
N SER A 53 8.78 3.03 -0.07
CA SER A 53 8.68 3.52 1.31
C SER A 53 7.22 3.66 1.74
N LEU A 54 6.38 4.28 0.89
CA LEU A 54 4.94 4.43 1.15
C LEU A 54 4.23 3.07 1.18
N ALA A 55 4.62 2.12 0.33
CA ALA A 55 4.08 0.77 0.35
C ALA A 55 4.42 0.04 1.67
N PHE A 56 5.64 0.20 2.18
CA PHE A 56 6.04 -0.38 3.46
C PHE A 56 5.33 0.27 4.65
N GLU A 57 5.17 1.60 4.65
CA GLU A 57 4.34 2.32 5.64
C GLU A 57 2.87 1.87 5.59
N SER A 58 2.41 1.45 4.41
CA SER A 58 1.06 0.89 4.24
C SER A 58 0.94 -0.57 4.69
N GLY A 59 2.00 -1.15 5.26
CA GLY A 59 1.99 -2.49 5.83
C GLY A 59 2.22 -3.62 4.82
N PHE A 60 2.73 -3.31 3.62
CA PHE A 60 3.21 -4.36 2.71
C PHE A 60 4.59 -4.86 3.15
N ASN A 61 4.82 -6.16 2.96
CA ASN A 61 6.09 -6.79 3.34
C ASN A 61 7.00 -7.04 2.13
N SER A 62 6.46 -6.89 0.91
CA SER A 62 7.22 -7.08 -0.32
C SER A 62 6.68 -6.21 -1.45
N LYS A 63 7.59 -5.79 -2.34
CA LYS A 63 7.26 -5.06 -3.58
C LYS A 63 6.33 -5.87 -4.49
N SER A 64 6.53 -7.19 -4.58
CA SER A 64 5.75 -8.07 -5.47
C SER A 64 4.30 -8.17 -5.02
N THR A 65 4.07 -8.34 -3.71
CA THR A 65 2.72 -8.36 -3.13
C THR A 65 2.03 -7.01 -3.33
N PHE A 66 2.73 -5.92 -3.06
CA PHE A 66 2.19 -4.57 -3.27
C PHE A 66 1.78 -4.36 -4.73
N ASN A 67 2.69 -4.58 -5.68
CA ASN A 67 2.41 -4.38 -7.09
C ASN A 67 1.24 -5.24 -7.59
N HIS A 68 1.16 -6.50 -7.14
CA HIS A 68 0.07 -7.39 -7.51
C HIS A 68 -1.27 -6.90 -6.97
N SER A 69 -1.36 -6.61 -5.67
CA SER A 69 -2.59 -6.14 -5.03
C SER A 69 -3.02 -4.77 -5.53
N PHE A 70 -2.06 -3.85 -5.73
CA PHE A 70 -2.31 -2.51 -6.26
C PHE A 70 -2.87 -2.58 -7.68
N LYS A 71 -2.24 -3.37 -8.56
CA LYS A 71 -2.73 -3.56 -9.94
C LYS A 71 -4.09 -4.25 -9.95
N LYS A 72 -4.32 -5.25 -9.09
CA LYS A 72 -5.61 -5.92 -8.97
C LYS A 72 -6.75 -4.99 -8.53
N MET A 73 -6.44 -3.97 -7.73
CA MET A 73 -7.45 -3.05 -7.21
C MET A 73 -7.66 -1.79 -8.07
N THR A 74 -6.62 -1.33 -8.78
CA THR A 74 -6.65 -0.06 -9.52
C THR A 74 -6.52 -0.24 -11.04
N ASP A 75 -6.28 -1.46 -11.51
CA ASP A 75 -5.90 -1.82 -12.89
C ASP A 75 -4.66 -1.10 -13.43
N LYS A 76 -3.94 -0.36 -12.57
CA LYS A 76 -2.81 0.49 -12.93
C LYS A 76 -1.60 0.17 -12.07
N THR A 77 -0.42 0.57 -12.53
CA THR A 77 0.77 0.53 -11.69
C THR A 77 0.80 1.73 -10.73
N PRO A 78 1.45 1.61 -9.56
CA PRO A 78 1.57 2.71 -8.60
C PRO A 78 2.15 3.98 -9.22
N SER A 79 3.17 3.85 -10.07
CA SER A 79 3.79 5.00 -10.76
C SER A 79 2.84 5.67 -11.75
N GLN A 80 2.04 4.90 -12.49
CA GLN A 80 1.02 5.46 -13.40
C GLN A 80 -0.05 6.20 -12.60
N TYR A 81 -0.53 5.61 -11.52
CA TYR A 81 -1.55 6.21 -10.66
C TYR A 81 -1.09 7.53 -10.05
N LEU A 82 0.15 7.58 -9.54
CA LEU A 82 0.75 8.81 -9.01
C LEU A 82 0.93 9.89 -10.07
N LYS A 83 1.36 9.52 -11.28
CA LYS A 83 1.50 10.46 -12.39
C LYS A 83 0.15 11.09 -12.77
N GLU A 84 -0.92 10.30 -12.78
CA GLU A 84 -2.28 10.79 -13.03
C GLU A 84 -2.79 11.69 -11.90
N LEU A 85 -2.45 11.38 -10.63
CA LEU A 85 -2.80 12.23 -9.50
C LEU A 85 -2.13 13.60 -9.60
N ALA A 86 -0.83 13.64 -9.90
CA ALA A 86 -0.09 14.88 -10.09
C ALA A 86 -0.64 15.73 -11.24
N GLN A 87 -1.16 15.10 -12.30
CA GLN A 87 -1.79 15.82 -13.42
C GLN A 87 -3.19 16.37 -13.08
N LYS A 88 -3.94 15.70 -12.20
CA LYS A 88 -5.27 16.16 -11.77
C LYS A 88 -5.25 17.36 -10.82
N GLU A 89 -4.19 17.55 -10.05
CA GLU A 89 -4.05 18.72 -9.16
C GLU A 89 -3.75 20.02 -9.92
N ASP A 90 -3.22 19.94 -11.14
CA ASP A 90 -2.93 21.11 -11.99
C ASP A 90 -4.18 21.64 -12.73
N GLU A 91 -5.17 20.76 -13.01
CA GLU A 91 -6.41 21.13 -13.71
C GLU A 91 -7.52 21.73 -12.80
N SER A 92 -7.32 21.76 -11.48
CA SER A 92 -8.23 22.43 -10.52
C SER A 92 -7.69 23.76 -9.97
N LYS A 93 -6.62 24.30 -10.56
CA LYS A 93 -6.13 25.66 -10.29
C LYS A 93 -6.61 26.68 -11.32
#